data_AF-A0A2U1PJ58-F1
#
_entry.id   AF-A0A2U1PJ58-F1
#
_cell.length_a   1.000
_cell.length_b   1.000
_cell.length_c   1.000
_cell.angle_alpha   90.00
_cell.angle_beta   90.00
_cell.angle_gamma   90.00
#
_symmetry.space_group_name_H-M   'P 1'
#
loop_
_entity.id
_entity.type
_entity.pdbx_description
1 polymer ?
#
loop_
_entity_poly.entity_id
_entity_poly.type
_entity_poly.pdbx_seq_one_letter_code
_entity_poly.pdbx_strand_id
1 'polypeptide(L)'
;MGIDPRQIVAGILTVTMFLMLGNMIKRQHFDAPVSHHEGIMPMEKKQKFLGSDTSEYEKVIDFYVSAESDVFVPAISGLFYANVAGKRIGSGKTQILVPDDSASTSAGNYLSRYVSKKNHMAYSCFC
;
A
#
# COMPACT_ATOMS: atom_id res chain seq x y z
N MET A 1 33.50 -41.50 35.37
CA MET A 1 32.37 -40.56 35.23
C MET A 1 31.55 -41.03 34.04
N GLY A 2 30.53 -41.85 34.28
CA GLY A 2 29.67 -42.35 33.19
C GLY A 2 28.74 -41.23 32.76
N ILE A 3 28.81 -40.82 31.49
CA ILE A 3 27.88 -39.85 30.93
C ILE A 3 26.57 -40.59 30.70
N ASP A 4 25.49 -40.15 31.37
CA ASP A 4 24.19 -40.79 31.25
C ASP A 4 23.65 -40.66 29.82
N PRO A 5 23.17 -41.74 29.19
CA PRO A 5 22.64 -41.72 27.82
C PRO A 5 21.53 -40.68 27.62
N ARG A 6 20.77 -40.40 28.68
CA ARG A 6 19.71 -39.39 28.70
C ARG A 6 20.26 -37.97 28.54
N GLN A 7 21.44 -37.69 29.08
CA GLN A 7 22.10 -36.39 28.97
C GLN A 7 22.63 -36.15 27.54
N ILE A 8 23.09 -37.22 26.88
CA ILE A 8 23.51 -37.19 25.47
C ILE A 8 22.30 -36.90 24.56
N VAL A 9 21.17 -37.58 24.79
CA VAL A 9 19.94 -37.37 24.02
C VAL A 9 19.39 -35.96 24.24
N ALA A 10 19.41 -35.46 25.48
CA ALA A 10 19.01 -34.09 25.79
C ALA A 10 19.91 -33.05 25.09
N GLY A 11 21.23 -33.31 25.02
CA GLY A 11 22.18 -32.46 24.30
C GLY A 11 21.94 -32.43 22.79
N ILE A 12 21.63 -33.57 22.17
CA ILE A 12 21.31 -33.62 20.73
C ILE A 12 19.99 -32.88 20.46
N LEU A 13 18.96 -33.08 21.30
CA LEU A 13 17.68 -32.41 21.15
C LEU A 13 17.82 -30.89 21.24
N THR A 14 18.55 -30.37 22.23
CA THR A 14 18.77 -28.92 22.36
C THR A 14 19.51 -28.35 21.15
N VAL A 15 20.59 -28.99 20.69
CA VAL A 15 21.33 -28.55 19.50
C VAL A 15 20.45 -28.55 18.25
N THR A 16 19.61 -29.56 18.04
CA THR A 16 18.68 -29.60 16.89
C THR A 16 17.64 -28.48 16.95
N MET A 17 17.12 -28.15 18.14
CA MET A 17 16.20 -27.03 18.30
C MET A 17 16.87 -25.68 18.00
N PHE A 18 18.10 -25.47 18.46
CA PHE A 18 18.87 -24.26 18.13
C PHE A 18 19.20 -24.16 16.63
N LEU A 19 19.50 -25.27 15.95
CA LEU A 19 19.69 -25.29 14.49
C LEU A 19 18.39 -24.98 13.74
N MET A 20 17.24 -25.49 14.19
CA MET A 20 15.94 -25.14 13.62
C MET A 20 15.59 -23.66 13.85
N LEU A 21 15.88 -23.11 15.04
CA LEU A 21 15.74 -21.67 15.34
C LEU A 21 16.66 -20.81 14.46
N GLY A 22 17.92 -21.21 14.29
CA GLY A 22 18.86 -20.54 13.39
C GLY A 22 18.39 -20.55 11.93
N ASN A 23 17.81 -21.66 11.47
CA ASN A 23 17.23 -21.78 10.13
C ASN A 23 15.97 -20.90 9.98
N MET A 24 15.15 -20.76 11.03
CA MET A 24 14.00 -19.84 11.02
C MET A 24 14.43 -18.37 10.99
N ILE A 25 15.45 -17.98 11.75
CA ILE A 25 15.98 -16.60 11.74
C ILE A 25 16.66 -16.28 10.40
N LYS A 26 17.41 -17.22 9.82
CA LYS A 26 18.07 -17.03 8.52
C LYS A 26 17.07 -16.82 7.38
N ARG A 27 15.96 -17.57 7.37
CA ARG A 27 14.87 -17.41 6.39
C ARG A 27 14.10 -16.10 6.55
N GLN A 28 13.98 -15.58 7.77
CA GLN A 28 13.25 -14.33 8.03
C GLN A 28 14.08 -13.07 7.75
N HIS A 29 15.43 -13.19 7.70
CA HIS A 29 16.31 -12.02 7.56
C HIS A 29 17.21 -12.01 6.31
N PHE A 30 17.46 -13.16 5.64
CA PHE A 30 18.37 -13.23 4.49
C PHE A 30 17.86 -14.02 3.27
N ASP A 31 17.00 -15.04 3.42
CA ASP A 31 16.44 -15.78 2.28
C ASP A 31 14.92 -15.62 2.21
N ALA A 32 14.46 -14.51 1.62
CA ALA A 32 13.10 -14.43 1.12
C ALA A 32 12.99 -15.39 -0.09
N PRO A 33 12.14 -16.43 -0.05
CA PRO A 33 11.95 -17.31 -1.19
C PRO A 33 11.34 -16.53 -2.34
N VAL A 34 12.09 -16.46 -3.43
CA VAL A 34 11.60 -16.17 -4.77
C VAL A 34 10.57 -17.23 -5.14
N SER A 35 9.29 -16.90 -4.97
CA SER A 35 8.11 -17.63 -5.47
C SER A 35 6.90 -16.80 -5.04
N HIS A 36 6.04 -16.23 -5.87
CA HIS A 36 5.72 -16.36 -7.29
C HIS A 36 5.14 -14.99 -7.72
N HIS A 37 5.51 -14.49 -8.89
CA HIS A 37 4.70 -13.57 -9.71
C HIS A 37 4.30 -12.17 -9.16
N GLU A 38 5.08 -11.52 -8.30
CA GLU A 38 4.92 -10.07 -8.00
C GLU A 38 6.27 -9.33 -7.86
N GLY A 39 7.30 -9.80 -8.57
CA GLY A 39 8.69 -9.32 -8.44
C GLY A 39 9.16 -8.42 -9.59
N ILE A 40 8.54 -7.27 -9.84
CA ILE A 40 9.05 -6.30 -10.83
C ILE A 40 10.20 -5.43 -10.27
N MET A 41 10.39 -5.39 -8.94
CA MET A 41 11.42 -4.54 -8.35
C MET A 41 12.66 -5.33 -7.89
N PRO A 42 13.84 -5.12 -8.53
CA PRO A 42 15.11 -5.68 -8.08
C PRO A 42 15.40 -5.25 -6.63
N MET A 43 15.84 -6.19 -5.79
CA MET A 43 16.13 -5.98 -4.38
C MET A 43 17.16 -4.86 -4.14
N GLU A 44 18.08 -4.65 -5.09
CA GLU A 44 19.07 -3.56 -5.10
C GLU A 44 18.43 -2.17 -5.27
N LYS A 45 17.31 -2.09 -5.99
CA LYS A 45 16.58 -0.84 -6.22
C LYS A 45 15.56 -0.56 -5.13
N LYS A 46 15.20 -1.54 -4.29
CA LYS A 46 14.26 -1.34 -3.17
C LYS A 46 14.71 -0.23 -2.24
N GLN A 47 15.97 -0.19 -1.82
CA GLN A 47 16.44 0.89 -0.94
C GLN A 47 16.38 2.28 -1.60
N LYS A 48 16.57 2.36 -2.92
CA LYS A 48 16.46 3.60 -3.70
C LYS A 48 15.01 4.10 -3.84
N PHE A 49 14.03 3.18 -3.78
CA PHE A 49 12.60 3.48 -3.90
C PHE A 49 11.82 3.40 -2.57
N LEU A 50 12.41 2.89 -1.48
CA LEU A 50 11.77 2.69 -0.16
C LEU A 50 12.57 3.25 1.06
N GLY A 51 13.67 4.00 0.87
CA GLY A 51 14.36 4.70 1.95
C GLY A 51 13.87 6.15 2.17
N SER A 52 13.61 6.56 3.43
CA SER A 52 13.50 7.93 4.00
C SER A 52 12.86 9.06 3.15
N ASP A 53 13.44 9.38 1.99
CA ASP A 53 12.90 10.29 0.96
C ASP A 53 11.63 9.73 0.29
N THR A 54 11.22 8.51 0.66
CA THR A 54 10.15 7.75 0.01
C THR A 54 8.76 8.09 0.47
N SER A 55 8.62 8.85 1.56
CA SER A 55 7.32 9.41 1.94
C SER A 55 6.78 10.39 0.89
N GLU A 56 7.65 11.07 0.12
CA GLU A 56 7.23 11.95 -0.98
C GLU A 56 6.86 11.13 -2.22
N TYR A 57 7.67 10.11 -2.55
CA TYR A 57 7.39 9.21 -3.66
C TYR A 57 6.09 8.42 -3.45
N GLU A 58 5.83 7.94 -2.24
CA GLU A 58 4.57 7.28 -1.88
C GLU A 58 3.38 8.21 -2.15
N LYS A 59 3.43 9.47 -1.70
CA LYS A 59 2.37 10.45 -1.97
C LYS A 59 2.17 10.73 -3.45
N VAL A 60 3.26 10.79 -4.23
CA VAL A 60 3.21 11.02 -5.69
C VAL A 60 2.64 9.82 -6.42
N ILE A 61 3.03 8.60 -6.03
CA ILE A 61 2.49 7.36 -6.58
C ILE A 61 1.00 7.25 -6.25
N ASP A 62 0.63 7.44 -4.98
CA ASP A 62 -0.76 7.44 -4.53
C ASP A 62 -1.60 8.47 -5.29
N PHE A 63 -1.07 9.69 -5.46
CA PHE A 63 -1.72 10.75 -6.23
C PHE A 63 -1.92 10.33 -7.68
N TYR A 64 -0.88 9.80 -8.34
CA TYR A 64 -0.93 9.40 -9.74
C TYR A 64 -1.90 8.26 -9.98
N VAL A 65 -1.83 7.20 -9.17
CA VAL A 65 -2.75 6.04 -9.26
C VAL A 65 -4.19 6.49 -9.02
N SER A 66 -4.43 7.32 -7.99
CA SER A 66 -5.76 7.85 -7.69
C SER A 66 -6.30 8.78 -8.79
N ALA A 67 -5.44 9.57 -9.43
CA ALA A 67 -5.84 10.48 -10.49
C ALA A 67 -6.09 9.78 -11.84
N GLU A 68 -5.37 8.70 -12.13
CA GLU A 68 -5.43 8.03 -13.42
C GLU A 68 -6.45 6.88 -13.46
N SER A 69 -6.85 6.35 -12.32
CA SER A 69 -7.86 5.28 -12.17
C SER A 69 -9.22 5.61 -12.81
N ASP A 70 -10.01 4.58 -13.13
CA ASP A 70 -11.36 4.77 -13.69
C ASP A 70 -12.34 5.37 -12.67
N VAL A 71 -12.27 4.91 -11.42
CA VAL A 71 -13.11 5.38 -10.31
C VAL A 71 -12.23 5.72 -9.12
N PHE A 72 -12.46 6.89 -8.52
CA PHE A 72 -11.76 7.31 -7.31
C PHE A 72 -12.71 7.45 -6.13
N VAL A 73 -12.37 6.82 -5.01
CA VAL A 73 -13.13 6.87 -3.75
C VAL A 73 -12.21 7.39 -2.64
N PRO A 74 -12.38 8.64 -2.17
CA PRO A 74 -11.58 9.15 -1.07
C PRO A 74 -12.08 8.60 0.27
N ALA A 75 -11.15 8.20 1.14
CA ALA A 75 -11.50 7.80 2.51
C ALA A 75 -11.79 9.00 3.42
N ILE A 76 -11.12 10.14 3.20
CA ILE A 76 -11.22 11.34 4.02
C ILE A 76 -11.25 12.58 3.13
N SER A 77 -12.02 13.59 3.54
CA SER A 77 -12.00 14.92 2.93
C SER A 77 -10.72 15.65 3.31
N GLY A 78 -9.93 16.13 2.34
CA GLY A 78 -8.69 16.85 2.63
C GLY A 78 -7.94 17.33 1.39
N LEU A 79 -6.71 17.82 1.59
CA LEU A 79 -5.89 18.37 0.52
C LEU A 79 -5.57 17.35 -0.58
N PHE A 80 -5.30 16.09 -0.19
CA PHE A 80 -5.05 15.02 -1.15
C PHE A 80 -6.27 14.77 -2.05
N TYR A 81 -7.47 14.67 -1.45
CA TYR A 81 -8.73 14.54 -2.18
C TYR A 81 -8.96 15.71 -3.15
N ALA A 82 -8.76 16.96 -2.70
CA ALA A 82 -8.90 18.13 -3.55
C ALA A 82 -7.92 18.10 -4.73
N ASN A 83 -6.65 17.76 -4.48
CA ASN A 83 -5.64 17.69 -5.54
C ASN A 83 -5.96 16.60 -6.57
N VAL A 84 -6.32 15.40 -6.12
CA VAL A 84 -6.70 14.29 -7.02
C VAL A 84 -7.95 14.68 -7.81
N ALA A 85 -8.97 15.23 -7.15
CA ALA A 85 -10.18 15.70 -7.81
C ALA A 85 -9.87 16.76 -8.87
N GLY A 86 -8.99 17.70 -8.58
CA GLY A 86 -8.54 18.71 -9.53
C GLY A 86 -7.91 18.12 -10.78
N LYS A 87 -6.97 17.20 -10.63
CA LYS A 87 -6.33 16.52 -11.78
C LYS A 87 -7.34 15.70 -12.58
N ARG A 88 -8.21 14.95 -11.91
CA ARG A 88 -9.27 14.15 -12.53
C ARG A 88 -10.26 15.00 -13.32
N ILE A 89 -10.72 16.11 -12.74
CA ILE A 89 -11.58 17.09 -13.43
C ILE A 89 -10.88 17.58 -14.69
N GLY A 90 -9.60 17.94 -14.60
CA GLY A 90 -8.88 18.44 -15.76
C GLY A 90 -8.59 17.42 -16.84
N SER A 91 -8.53 16.14 -16.49
CA SER A 91 -8.45 15.03 -17.44
C SER A 91 -9.82 14.48 -17.87
N GLY A 92 -10.93 15.09 -17.43
CA GLY A 92 -12.30 14.64 -17.74
C GLY A 92 -12.75 13.37 -17.00
N LYS A 93 -11.96 12.85 -16.05
CA LYS A 93 -12.25 11.62 -15.28
C LYS A 93 -13.08 11.90 -14.02
N THR A 94 -14.28 12.43 -14.22
CA THR A 94 -15.13 12.94 -13.12
C THR A 94 -15.87 11.87 -12.31
N GLN A 95 -15.57 10.58 -12.53
CA GLN A 95 -16.04 9.47 -11.68
C GLN A 95 -15.33 9.50 -10.34
N ILE A 96 -15.84 10.32 -9.43
CA ILE A 96 -15.35 10.49 -8.06
C ILE A 96 -16.51 10.21 -7.12
N LEU A 97 -16.44 9.13 -6.36
CA LEU A 97 -17.50 8.68 -5.47
C LEU A 97 -17.12 8.93 -4.03
N VAL A 98 -17.86 9.77 -3.32
CA VAL A 98 -17.67 10.05 -1.89
C VAL A 98 -18.70 9.23 -1.12
N PRO A 99 -18.27 8.31 -0.23
CA PRO A 99 -19.17 7.59 0.64
C PRO A 99 -20.01 8.56 1.49
N ASP A 100 -21.29 8.22 1.66
CA ASP A 100 -22.22 8.93 2.53
C ASP A 100 -22.92 7.89 3.42
N ASP A 101 -23.13 8.25 4.68
CA ASP A 101 -23.80 7.38 5.67
C ASP A 101 -25.32 7.37 5.47
N SER A 102 -25.83 8.19 4.56
CA SER A 102 -27.23 8.14 4.18
C SER A 102 -27.53 6.80 3.48
N ALA A 103 -28.54 6.08 3.97
CA ALA A 103 -29.08 4.86 3.36
C ALA A 103 -29.85 5.18 2.06
N SER A 104 -29.19 5.90 1.15
CA SER A 104 -29.77 6.38 -0.08
C SER A 104 -29.62 5.35 -1.19
N THR A 105 -30.73 5.02 -1.85
CA THR A 105 -30.75 4.16 -3.05
C THR A 105 -30.32 4.89 -4.32
N SER A 106 -30.05 6.21 -4.25
CA SER A 106 -29.70 7.02 -5.42
C SER A 106 -28.18 7.10 -5.61
N ALA A 107 -27.69 6.57 -6.72
CA ALA A 107 -26.28 6.61 -7.11
C ALA A 107 -25.72 8.04 -7.22
N GLY A 108 -26.58 9.03 -7.52
CA GLY A 108 -26.16 10.44 -7.66
C GLY A 108 -25.70 11.09 -6.36
N ASN A 109 -26.11 10.57 -5.20
CA ASN A 109 -25.74 11.12 -3.90
C ASN A 109 -24.30 10.79 -3.51
N TYR A 110 -23.75 9.73 -4.09
CA TYR A 110 -22.34 9.38 -3.91
C TYR A 110 -21.42 10.18 -4.84
N LEU A 111 -21.94 10.90 -5.83
CA LEU A 111 -21.09 11.71 -6.70
C LEU A 111 -20.49 12.88 -5.90
N SER A 112 -19.16 13.04 -6.02
CA SER A 112 -18.43 14.14 -5.40
C SER A 112 -19.10 15.49 -5.63
N ARG A 113 -19.24 16.28 -4.54
CA ARG A 113 -19.72 17.66 -4.61
C ARG A 113 -18.86 18.54 -5.53
N TYR A 114 -17.56 18.26 -5.66
CA TYR A 114 -16.67 18.93 -6.61
C TYR A 114 -17.16 18.79 -8.05
N VAL A 115 -17.68 17.62 -8.41
CA VAL A 115 -18.20 17.34 -9.74
C VAL A 115 -19.65 17.82 -9.88
N SER A 116 -20.53 17.39 -8.97
CA SER A 116 -21.96 17.70 -9.03
C SER A 116 -22.26 19.20 -9.01
N LYS A 117 -21.57 19.97 -8.15
CA LYS A 117 -21.76 21.43 -8.04
C LYS A 117 -20.75 22.26 -8.82
N LYS A 118 -19.80 21.62 -9.51
CA LYS A 118 -18.68 22.29 -10.20
C LYS A 118 -17.97 23.35 -9.36
N ASN A 119 -17.78 23.10 -8.07
CA ASN A 119 -17.25 24.09 -7.12
C ASN A 119 -15.73 23.97 -6.88
N HIS A 120 -15.03 23.09 -7.61
CA HIS A 120 -13.58 22.97 -7.54
C HIS A 120 -12.88 24.00 -8.44
N MET A 121 -11.76 24.58 -7.99
CA MET A 121 -11.02 25.60 -8.75
C MET A 121 -10.50 25.08 -10.10
N ALA A 122 -10.29 23.78 -10.26
CA ALA A 122 -9.89 23.21 -11.56
C ALA A 122 -10.86 23.55 -12.71
N TYR A 123 -12.14 23.78 -12.44
CA TYR A 123 -13.09 24.17 -13.50
C TYR A 123 -12.82 25.58 -14.06
N SER A 124 -12.14 26.48 -13.33
CA SER A 124 -11.82 27.80 -13.86
C SER A 124 -10.68 27.78 -14.87
N CYS A 125 -9.87 26.72 -14.90
CA CYS A 125 -8.78 26.56 -15.86
C CYS A 125 -9.23 26.01 -17.23
N PHE A 126 -10.49 25.60 -17.38
CA PHE A 126 -11.07 25.08 -18.63
C PHE A 126 -12.07 26.04 -19.28
N CYS A 127 -12.14 27.29 -18.80
CA CYS A 127 -12.94 28.37 -19.36
C CYS A 127 -12.08 29.30 -20.23
#